data_AF-A0A815HWF4-F1
#
_entry.id   AF-A0A815HWF4-F1
#
_cell.length_a   1.000
_cell.length_b   1.000
_cell.length_c   1.000
_cell.angle_alpha   90.00
_cell.angle_beta   90.00
_cell.angle_gamma   90.00
#
_symmetry.space_group_name_H-M   'P 1'
#
loop_
_entity.id
_entity.type
_entity.pdbx_description
1 polymer ?
#
loop_
_entity_poly.entity_id
_entity_poly.type
_entity_poly.pdbx_seq_one_letter_code
_entity_poly.pdbx_strand_id
1 'polypeptide(L)'
;MSTDTTAIGNLNNETTNTRRVEPPVNVYVRIRPFIGDELARGESQNMLCIRDEKRIAVKLYPTATNNIRPAQTSYNEYEVTRIFDHNCTQQELFEQILEQPTDEIFTGSNWLLCTLGLTNSGKTHTMFGTPKDPGLIP
;
A
#
# COMPACT_ATOMS: atom_id res chain seq x y z
N MET A 1 -43.31 -57.38 -8.00
CA MET A 1 -41.99 -56.79 -8.27
C MET A 1 -41.87 -55.57 -7.36
N SER A 2 -41.66 -55.76 -6.06
CA SER A 2 -40.38 -56.08 -5.38
C SER A 2 -39.53 -54.82 -5.14
N THR A 3 -39.72 -54.28 -3.93
CA THR A 3 -38.73 -53.78 -2.94
C THR A 3 -37.74 -52.65 -3.25
N ASP A 4 -37.63 -51.81 -2.21
CA ASP A 4 -36.43 -51.18 -1.62
C ASP A 4 -36.00 -49.76 -1.99
N THR A 5 -36.18 -48.89 -0.99
CA THR A 5 -35.12 -48.15 -0.30
C THR A 5 -34.10 -47.38 -1.15
N THR A 6 -34.16 -46.05 -1.12
CA THR A 6 -33.06 -45.14 -1.47
C THR A 6 -33.15 -43.94 -0.52
N ALA A 7 -32.43 -43.99 0.60
CA ALA A 7 -31.04 -43.55 0.79
C ALA A 7 -30.94 -42.05 1.09
N ILE A 8 -30.62 -41.79 2.37
CA ILE A 8 -30.10 -40.55 2.92
C ILE A 8 -28.88 -40.11 2.10
N GLY A 9 -28.91 -38.87 1.62
CA GLY A 9 -27.76 -38.23 1.00
C GLY A 9 -27.63 -36.81 1.51
N ASN A 10 -26.93 -36.64 2.64
CA ASN A 10 -26.36 -35.37 3.05
C ASN A 10 -25.50 -34.83 1.90
N LEU A 11 -25.95 -33.77 1.21
CA LEU A 11 -25.01 -32.90 0.52
C LEU A 11 -24.46 -31.92 1.55
N ASN A 12 -23.29 -32.29 2.05
CA ASN A 12 -22.42 -31.43 2.83
C ASN A 12 -22.28 -30.08 2.11
N ASN A 13 -22.69 -29.02 2.80
CA ASN A 13 -22.24 -27.67 2.49
C ASN A 13 -20.74 -27.63 2.74
N GLU A 14 -19.94 -27.99 1.73
CA GLU A 14 -18.56 -27.59 1.63
C GLU A 14 -18.54 -26.07 1.53
N THR A 15 -18.54 -25.45 2.71
CA THR A 15 -18.10 -24.08 2.87
C THR A 15 -16.64 -24.11 2.43
N THR A 16 -16.41 -23.77 1.17
CA THR A 16 -15.09 -23.52 0.62
C THR A 16 -14.53 -22.35 1.40
N ASN A 17 -13.91 -22.68 2.54
CA ASN A 17 -13.10 -21.80 3.34
C ASN A 17 -11.88 -21.46 2.50
N THR A 18 -12.08 -20.56 1.54
CA THR A 18 -11.03 -19.84 0.85
C THR A 18 -10.43 -18.92 1.90
N ARG A 19 -9.61 -19.48 2.80
CA ARG A 19 -8.68 -18.71 3.61
C ARG A 19 -7.90 -17.88 2.61
N ARG A 20 -8.24 -16.60 2.52
CA ARG A 20 -7.44 -15.63 1.78
C ARG A 20 -6.08 -15.68 2.47
N VAL A 21 -5.11 -16.24 1.77
CA VAL A 21 -3.74 -16.23 2.23
C VAL A 21 -3.33 -14.76 2.15
N GLU A 22 -3.34 -14.10 3.31
CA GLU A 22 -2.85 -12.73 3.38
C GLU A 22 -1.38 -12.72 2.92
N PRO A 23 -0.97 -11.69 2.18
CA PRO A 23 0.40 -11.60 1.73
C PRO A 23 1.35 -11.67 2.94
N PRO A 24 2.49 -12.37 2.81
CA PRO A 24 3.39 -12.60 3.94
C PRO A 24 4.03 -11.32 4.50
N VAL A 25 3.90 -10.21 3.78
CA VAL A 25 4.43 -8.90 4.15
C VAL A 25 3.42 -7.83 3.74
N ASN A 26 3.12 -6.92 4.68
CA ASN A 26 2.35 -5.72 4.39
C ASN A 26 3.26 -4.62 3.86
N VAL A 27 2.94 -4.09 2.67
CA VAL A 27 3.70 -3.04 1.99
C VAL A 27 2.88 -1.77 1.93
N TYR A 28 3.34 -0.73 2.61
CA TYR A 28 2.71 0.58 2.64
C TYR A 28 3.56 1.60 1.87
N VAL A 29 2.91 2.44 1.07
CA VAL A 29 3.58 3.55 0.37
C VAL A 29 3.07 4.86 0.94
N ARG A 30 3.96 5.74 1.39
CA ARG A 30 3.62 7.09 1.82
C ARG A 30 4.24 8.12 0.89
N ILE A 31 3.41 8.96 0.30
CA ILE A 31 3.84 10.08 -0.54
C ILE A 31 3.92 11.31 0.35
N ARG A 32 5.12 11.88 0.51
CA ARG A 32 5.24 13.15 1.23
C ARG A 32 4.80 14.32 0.35
N PRO A 33 4.27 15.41 0.94
CA PRO A 33 4.06 16.65 0.20
C PRO A 33 5.38 17.24 -0.30
N PHE A 34 5.30 18.01 -1.39
CA PHE A 34 6.41 18.84 -1.84
C PHE A 34 6.66 19.98 -0.86
N ILE A 35 7.93 20.32 -0.65
CA ILE A 35 8.31 21.48 0.16
C ILE A 35 8.44 22.73 -0.73
N GLY A 36 8.40 23.93 -0.11
CA GLY A 36 8.35 25.21 -0.84
C GLY A 36 9.46 25.38 -1.89
N ASP A 37 10.69 24.99 -1.56
CA ASP A 37 11.82 25.08 -2.49
C ASP A 37 11.66 24.15 -3.70
N GLU A 38 11.09 22.97 -3.52
CA GLU A 38 10.84 22.01 -4.62
C GLU A 38 9.74 22.52 -5.56
N LEU A 39 8.70 23.13 -5.00
CA LEU A 39 7.64 23.77 -5.77
C LEU A 39 8.19 24.99 -6.55
N ALA A 40 9.03 25.81 -5.92
CA ALA A 40 9.67 26.95 -6.57
C ALA A 40 10.57 26.54 -7.75
N ARG A 41 11.16 25.34 -7.69
CA ARG A 41 11.97 24.76 -8.76
C ARG A 41 11.14 24.02 -9.83
N GLY A 42 9.83 23.95 -9.68
CA GLY A 42 8.94 23.29 -10.64
C GLY A 42 9.06 21.76 -10.63
N GLU A 43 9.46 21.17 -9.50
CA GLU A 43 9.66 19.72 -9.38
C GLU A 43 8.34 18.91 -9.32
N SER A 44 7.19 19.58 -9.16
CA SER A 44 5.86 18.98 -9.20
C SER A 44 5.42 18.62 -10.63
N GLN A 45 5.99 17.56 -11.18
CA GLN A 45 5.80 17.14 -12.58
C GLN A 45 4.72 16.05 -12.77
N ASN A 46 3.86 15.82 -11.76
CA ASN A 46 2.82 14.78 -11.77
C ASN A 46 3.35 13.40 -12.17
N MET A 47 4.50 13.02 -11.61
CA MET A 47 5.18 11.76 -11.94
C MET A 47 4.55 10.54 -11.25
N LEU A 48 3.82 10.77 -10.16
CA LEU A 48 3.05 9.76 -9.43
C LEU A 48 1.56 10.01 -9.64
N CYS A 49 0.81 8.97 -10.00
CA CYS A 49 -0.64 9.03 -10.13
C CYS A 49 -1.26 7.90 -9.31
N ILE A 50 -1.97 8.26 -8.24
CA ILE A 50 -2.74 7.30 -7.46
C ILE A 50 -3.97 6.89 -8.27
N ARG A 51 -4.21 5.59 -8.44
CA ARG A 51 -5.38 5.03 -9.12
C ARG A 51 -6.49 4.72 -8.12
N ASP A 52 -6.11 4.15 -6.98
CA ASP A 52 -6.94 3.90 -5.81
C ASP A 52 -6.06 3.73 -4.56
N GLU A 53 -6.64 3.27 -3.45
CA GLU A 53 -5.94 3.08 -2.18
C GLU A 53 -4.81 2.04 -2.21
N LYS A 54 -4.71 1.21 -3.24
CA LYS A 54 -3.71 0.12 -3.36
C LYS A 54 -2.87 0.20 -4.61
N ARG A 55 -3.31 0.91 -5.64
CA ARG A 55 -2.66 0.99 -6.95
C ARG A 55 -2.12 2.38 -7.25
N ILE A 56 -0.84 2.44 -7.61
CA ILE A 56 -0.13 3.66 -8.01
C ILE A 56 0.54 3.47 -9.37
N ALA A 57 0.46 4.50 -10.21
CA ALA A 57 1.10 4.56 -11.51
C ALA A 57 2.25 5.56 -11.50
N VAL A 58 3.44 5.13 -11.94
CA VAL A 58 4.63 5.97 -12.10
C VAL A 58 4.80 6.30 -13.58
N LYS A 59 4.83 7.59 -13.90
CA LYS A 59 5.04 8.07 -15.27
C LYS A 59 6.47 7.74 -15.72
N LEU A 60 6.59 7.13 -16.88
CA LEU A 60 7.87 6.89 -17.54
C LEU A 60 8.18 8.04 -18.49
N TYR A 61 9.42 8.51 -18.47
CA TYR A 61 9.89 9.40 -19.50
C TYR A 61 10.12 8.58 -20.77
N PRO A 62 9.58 9.03 -21.92
CA PRO A 62 9.86 8.37 -23.18
C PRO A 62 11.36 8.47 -23.45
N THR A 63 12.04 7.32 -23.49
CA THR A 63 13.40 7.23 -24.00
C THR A 63 13.36 7.77 -25.42
N ALA A 64 14.12 8.83 -25.71
CA ALA A 64 14.17 9.43 -27.04
C ALA A 64 14.60 8.39 -28.07
N THR A 65 13.65 7.75 -28.73
CA THR A 65 13.88 7.02 -29.97
C THR A 65 13.61 8.02 -31.09
N ASN A 66 14.46 8.04 -32.12
CA ASN A 66 14.46 9.00 -33.23
C ASN A 66 13.22 8.90 -34.15
N ASN A 67 12.05 8.57 -33.62
CA ASN A 67 10.83 8.33 -34.38
C ASN A 67 9.85 9.50 -34.20
N ILE A 68 9.34 9.99 -35.33
CA ILE A 68 8.46 11.14 -35.57
C ILE A 68 7.04 10.97 -34.96
N ARG A 69 6.88 10.07 -33.97
CA ARG A 69 5.60 9.86 -33.27
C ARG A 69 5.57 10.72 -32.00
N PRO A 70 4.44 11.36 -31.66
CA PRO A 70 4.31 12.03 -30.38
C PRO A 70 4.63 11.02 -29.29
N ALA A 71 5.54 11.38 -28.40
CA ALA A 71 6.05 10.48 -27.38
C ALA A 71 4.90 10.02 -26.49
N GLN A 72 4.48 8.77 -26.64
CA GLN A 72 3.38 8.21 -25.85
C GLN A 72 3.86 8.15 -24.40
N THR A 73 3.15 8.86 -23.51
CA THR A 73 3.43 8.79 -22.08
C THR A 73 3.03 7.39 -21.60
N SER A 74 4.01 6.59 -21.20
CA SER A 74 3.80 5.28 -20.60
C SER A 74 3.83 5.38 -19.07
N TYR A 75 3.18 4.43 -18.41
CA TYR A 75 3.13 4.33 -16.95
C TYR A 75 3.46 2.91 -16.53
N ASN A 76 4.20 2.76 -15.44
CA ASN A 76 4.31 1.49 -14.71
C ASN A 76 3.35 1.53 -13.53
N GLU A 77 2.48 0.52 -13.43
CA GLU A 77 1.53 0.40 -12.32
C GLU A 77 2.03 -0.62 -11.30
N TYR A 78 1.81 -0.30 -10.02
CA TYR A 78 2.20 -1.12 -8.88
C TYR A 78 1.02 -1.26 -7.93
N GLU A 79 0.87 -2.45 -7.36
CA GLU A 79 -0.12 -2.75 -6.33
C GLU A 79 0.58 -3.03 -5.00
N VAL A 80 0.07 -2.43 -3.92
CA VAL A 80 0.59 -2.53 -2.55
C VAL A 80 -0.55 -2.70 -1.55
N THR A 81 -0.24 -2.95 -0.28
CA THR A 81 -1.26 -3.11 0.76
C THR A 81 -2.09 -1.84 0.93
N ARG A 82 -1.43 -0.67 0.95
CA ARG A 82 -2.08 0.63 0.97
C ARG A 82 -1.15 1.78 0.56
N ILE A 83 -1.73 2.81 -0.01
CA ILE A 83 -1.09 4.06 -0.40
C ILE A 83 -1.65 5.19 0.47
N PHE A 84 -0.76 5.95 1.08
CA PHE A 84 -1.02 7.18 1.79
C PHE A 84 -0.56 8.34 0.92
N ASP A 85 -1.50 9.21 0.55
CA ASP A 85 -1.22 10.38 -0.27
C ASP A 85 -0.52 11.48 0.55
N HIS A 86 -0.30 12.62 -0.10
CA HIS A 86 0.35 13.77 0.53
C HIS A 86 -0.48 14.47 1.61
N ASN A 87 -1.76 14.13 1.77
CA ASN A 87 -2.65 14.69 2.78
C ASN A 87 -2.68 13.83 4.06
N CYS A 88 -2.18 12.60 4.00
CA CYS A 88 -2.17 11.69 5.14
C CYS A 88 -1.34 12.25 6.31
N THR A 89 -2.01 12.37 7.45
CA THR A 89 -1.44 12.80 8.73
C THR A 89 -0.67 11.68 9.42
N GLN A 90 0.18 12.01 10.40
CA GLN A 90 0.86 10.99 11.19
C GLN A 90 -0.10 10.14 12.01
N GLN A 91 -1.17 10.77 12.52
CA GLN A 91 -2.18 10.07 13.31
C GLN A 91 -2.90 9.02 12.48
N GLU A 92 -3.38 9.38 11.28
CA GLU A 92 -4.02 8.42 10.38
C GLU A 92 -3.05 7.30 9.99
N LEU A 93 -1.77 7.63 9.76
CA LEU A 93 -0.75 6.63 9.46
C LEU A 93 -0.54 5.67 10.63
N PHE A 94 -0.47 6.18 11.86
CA PHE A 94 -0.35 5.40 13.09
C PHE A 94 -1.52 4.45 13.23
N GLU A 95 -2.76 4.96 13.16
CA GLU A 95 -3.97 4.16 13.29
C GLU A 95 -4.00 3.06 12.22
N GLN A 96 -3.76 3.39 10.95
CA GLN A 96 -3.88 2.41 9.87
C GLN A 96 -2.75 1.35 9.85
N ILE A 97 -1.54 1.69 10.29
CA ILE A 97 -0.42 0.74 10.34
C ILE A 97 -0.45 -0.10 11.62
N LEU A 98 -0.86 0.48 12.74
CA LEU A 98 -0.75 -0.15 14.07
C LEU A 98 -2.07 -0.65 14.66
N GLU A 99 -3.23 -0.44 14.02
CA GLU A 99 -4.50 -1.06 14.43
C GLU A 99 -4.57 -2.56 14.08
N GLN A 100 -4.01 -2.99 12.93
CA GLN A 100 -3.97 -4.40 12.54
C GLN A 100 -3.01 -5.27 13.38
N PRO A 101 -1.77 -4.82 13.69
CA PRO A 101 -0.80 -5.59 14.45
C PRO A 101 -1.10 -5.69 15.93
N THR A 102 -1.85 -4.74 16.52
CA THR A 102 -1.94 -4.62 17.99
C THR A 102 -2.38 -5.92 18.65
N ASP A 103 -3.41 -6.58 18.11
CA ASP A 103 -3.89 -7.84 18.64
C ASP A 103 -2.82 -8.95 18.53
N GLU A 104 -2.11 -9.03 17.39
CA GLU A 104 -1.04 -10.00 17.18
C GLU A 104 0.18 -9.75 18.09
N ILE A 105 0.53 -8.49 18.33
CA ILE A 105 1.60 -8.09 19.23
C ILE A 105 1.29 -8.56 20.66
N PHE A 106 0.04 -8.41 21.11
CA PHE A 106 -0.37 -8.91 22.43
C PHE A 106 -0.44 -10.45 22.50
N THR A 107 -0.57 -11.14 21.37
CA THR A 107 -0.49 -12.61 21.32
C THR A 107 0.94 -13.17 21.38
N GLY A 108 1.96 -12.29 21.37
CA GLY A 108 3.38 -12.68 21.47
C GLY A 108 4.06 -12.94 20.12
N SER A 109 3.44 -12.52 19.02
CA SER A 109 4.04 -12.60 17.68
C SER A 109 5.14 -11.55 17.48
N ASN A 110 6.23 -11.96 16.82
CA ASN A 110 7.31 -11.04 16.47
C ASN A 110 6.90 -10.17 15.28
N TRP A 111 7.06 -8.85 15.40
CA TRP A 111 6.74 -7.88 14.37
C TRP A 111 7.95 -7.04 13.98
N LEU A 112 8.07 -6.72 12.69
CA LEU A 112 9.12 -5.86 12.14
C LEU A 112 8.48 -4.79 11.27
N LEU A 113 8.65 -3.53 11.67
CA LEU A 113 8.28 -2.36 10.87
C LEU A 113 9.56 -1.66 10.41
N CYS A 114 9.69 -1.44 9.11
CA CYS A 114 10.81 -0.71 8.54
C CYS A 114 10.35 0.30 7.50
N THR A 115 11.03 1.45 7.46
CA THR A 115 10.80 2.48 6.44
C THR A 115 11.91 2.42 5.40
N LEU A 116 11.54 2.28 4.13
CA LEU A 116 12.47 2.25 3.00
C LEU A 116 12.25 3.48 2.10
N GLY A 117 13.33 4.00 1.53
CA GLY A 117 13.25 5.15 0.62
C GLY A 117 14.55 5.93 0.51
N LEU A 118 14.62 6.79 -0.50
CA LEU A 118 15.77 7.66 -0.75
C LEU A 118 15.94 8.73 0.34
N THR A 119 17.09 9.38 0.38
CA THR A 119 17.28 10.58 1.21
C THR A 119 16.20 11.61 0.86
N ASN A 120 15.73 12.36 1.86
CA ASN A 120 14.63 13.33 1.71
C ASN A 120 13.26 12.71 1.37
N SER A 121 13.05 11.39 1.47
CA SER A 121 11.72 10.78 1.25
C SER A 121 10.78 10.82 2.46
N GLY A 122 11.21 11.40 3.60
CA GLY A 122 10.38 11.47 4.81
C GLY A 122 10.42 10.24 5.73
N LYS A 123 11.46 9.38 5.64
CA LYS A 123 11.63 8.20 6.53
C LYS A 123 11.66 8.58 8.01
N THR A 124 12.54 9.50 8.40
CA THR A 124 12.69 9.96 9.79
C THR A 124 11.41 10.61 10.30
N HIS A 125 10.76 11.41 9.45
CA HIS A 125 9.46 11.99 9.77
C HIS A 125 8.41 10.89 9.97
N THR A 126 8.39 9.85 9.14
CA THR A 126 7.44 8.74 9.32
C THR A 126 7.65 7.98 10.61
N MET A 127 8.90 7.63 10.92
CA MET A 127 9.20 6.82 12.10
C MET A 127 9.08 7.61 13.41
N PHE A 128 9.68 8.79 13.50
CA PHE A 128 9.76 9.57 14.74
C PHE A 128 8.90 10.83 14.73
N GLY A 129 8.63 11.39 13.55
CA GLY A 129 7.87 12.62 13.41
C GLY A 129 8.56 13.84 14.00
N THR A 130 7.76 14.74 14.55
CA THR A 130 8.20 15.95 15.24
C THR A 130 7.49 16.07 16.59
N PRO A 131 7.94 16.93 17.51
CA PRO A 131 7.26 17.12 18.79
C PRO A 131 5.80 17.58 18.68
N LYS A 132 5.42 18.20 17.55
CA LYS A 132 4.05 18.66 17.28
C LYS A 132 3.22 17.63 16.51
N ASP A 133 3.89 16.68 15.87
CA ASP A 133 3.30 15.70 14.95
C ASP A 133 4.09 14.38 15.09
N PRO A 134 3.88 13.64 16.20
CA PRO A 134 4.67 12.45 16.53
C PRO A 134 4.51 11.37 15.46
N GLY A 135 5.55 10.57 15.24
CA GLY A 135 5.55 9.50 14.24
C GLY A 135 4.93 8.20 14.72
N LEU A 136 5.27 7.12 14.02
CA LEU A 136 4.87 5.75 14.38
C LEU A 136 5.46 5.30 15.73
N ILE A 137 6.63 5.82 16.07
CA ILE A 137 7.28 5.66 17.37
C ILE A 137 7.15 7.00 18.10
N PRO A 138 6.26 7.08 19.12
CA PRO A 138 6.11 8.27 19.95
C PRO A 138 7.29 8.47 20.91
#